data_AF-A0A519T8N9-F1
#
_entry.id   AF-A0A519T8N9-F1
#
_cell.length_a   1.000
_cell.length_b   1.000
_cell.length_c   1.000
_cell.angle_alpha   90.00
_cell.angle_beta   90.00
_cell.angle_gamma   90.00
#
_symmetry.space_group_name_H-M   'P 1'
#
loop_
_entity.id
_entity.type
_entity.pdbx_description
1 polymer ?
#
loop_
_entity_poly.entity_id
_entity_poly.type
_entity_poly.pdbx_seq_one_letter_code
_entity_poly.pdbx_strand_id
1 'polypeptide(L)'
;VNTKYGIVNTDHILFIAAGAFHVSKPSDLIPELQGRFPIRVELQSLTKDDFYRILKDPKNALTKQYQALLAAEDVHLEFEDEALLKLADIAAEVNAEVENIGARRLHTVMSRLLNELLFDVPDQIAAGSSLTITPALVEERLRDMVKNRDLSQYIL
;
A
#
# COMPACT_ATOMS: atom_id res chain seq x y z
N VAL A 1 23.84 -21.57 16.50
CA VAL A 1 24.31 -21.13 15.16
C VAL A 1 25.65 -20.44 15.30
N ASN A 2 26.66 -20.81 14.51
CA ASN A 2 27.97 -20.14 14.55
C ASN A 2 27.96 -18.93 13.61
N THR A 3 28.35 -17.76 14.10
CA THR A 3 28.40 -16.51 13.34
C THR A 3 29.81 -15.93 13.39
N LYS A 4 30.10 -14.91 12.57
CA LYS A 4 31.38 -14.17 12.63
C LYS A 4 31.66 -13.49 13.98
N TYR A 5 30.65 -13.37 14.86
CA TYR A 5 30.76 -12.75 16.19
C TYR A 5 30.72 -13.77 17.33
N GLY A 6 30.71 -15.07 17.01
CA GLY A 6 30.62 -16.17 17.98
C GLY A 6 29.33 -16.97 17.87
N ILE A 7 29.09 -17.80 18.88
CA ILE A 7 27.97 -18.75 18.94
C ILE A 7 26.71 -18.05 19.42
N VAL A 8 25.64 -18.17 18.64
CA VAL A 8 24.29 -17.68 18.99
C VAL A 8 23.39 -18.87 19.32
N ASN A 9 22.76 -18.85 20.50
CA ASN A 9 21.67 -19.77 20.82
C ASN A 9 20.33 -19.21 20.30
N THR A 10 19.55 -20.05 19.60
CA THR A 10 18.27 -19.67 18.99
C THR A 10 17.05 -20.17 19.77
N ASP A 11 17.23 -20.80 20.93
CA ASP A 11 16.15 -21.43 21.72
C ASP A 11 14.99 -20.49 22.09
N HIS A 12 15.28 -19.19 22.24
CA HIS A 12 14.30 -18.17 22.65
C HIS A 12 14.03 -17.10 21.59
N ILE A 13 14.45 -17.33 20.35
CA ILE A 13 14.09 -16.44 19.23
C ILE A 13 12.61 -16.65 18.90
N LEU A 14 11.85 -15.57 18.80
CA LEU A 14 10.48 -15.61 18.30
C LEU A 14 10.51 -15.81 16.78
N PHE A 15 9.85 -16.86 16.31
CA PHE A 15 9.68 -17.12 14.88
C PHE A 15 8.25 -16.78 14.46
N ILE A 16 8.12 -16.01 13.37
CA ILE A 16 6.85 -15.73 12.71
C ILE A 16 6.95 -16.24 11.28
N ALA A 17 6.13 -17.23 10.95
CA ALA A 17 5.97 -17.70 9.58
C ALA A 17 4.67 -17.12 9.00
N ALA A 18 4.72 -16.65 7.77
CA ALA A 18 3.57 -16.13 7.04
C ALA A 18 3.46 -16.84 5.69
N GLY A 19 2.24 -17.05 5.23
CA GLY A 19 1.96 -17.69 3.95
C GLY A 19 0.49 -17.54 3.57
N ALA A 20 0.21 -17.56 2.27
CA ALA A 20 -1.16 -17.50 1.76
C ALA A 20 -1.87 -18.87 1.79
N PHE A 21 -1.11 -19.96 1.86
CA PHE A 21 -1.63 -21.34 2.00
C PHE A 21 -2.76 -21.70 0.99
N HIS A 22 -2.69 -21.15 -0.23
CA HIS A 22 -3.69 -21.40 -1.27
C HIS A 22 -3.65 -22.83 -1.83
N VAL A 23 -2.45 -23.42 -1.89
CA VAL A 23 -2.21 -24.76 -2.48
C VAL A 23 -1.82 -25.82 -1.45
N SER A 24 -1.45 -25.40 -0.25
CA SER A 24 -1.01 -26.26 0.84
C SER A 24 -1.55 -25.73 2.15
N LYS A 25 -1.74 -26.61 3.12
CA LYS A 25 -2.25 -26.27 4.46
C LYS A 25 -1.11 -26.31 5.48
N PRO A 26 -1.22 -25.60 6.62
CA PRO A 26 -0.27 -25.75 7.72
C PRO A 26 -0.11 -27.19 8.23
N SER A 27 -1.11 -28.06 8.03
CA SER A 27 -1.06 -29.50 8.33
C SER A 27 -0.10 -30.29 7.44
N ASP A 28 0.28 -29.74 6.30
CA ASP A 28 1.15 -30.39 5.32
C ASP A 28 2.64 -30.16 5.63
N LEU A 29 2.94 -29.32 6.63
CA LEU A 29 4.30 -29.13 7.15
C LEU A 29 4.78 -30.40 7.88
N ILE A 30 6.08 -30.61 7.97
CA ILE A 30 6.65 -31.72 8.77
C ILE A 30 6.22 -31.61 10.25
N PRO A 31 5.94 -32.73 10.94
CA PRO A 31 5.39 -32.70 12.30
C PRO A 31 6.20 -31.86 13.31
N GLU A 32 7.52 -31.86 13.18
CA GLU A 32 8.45 -31.11 14.04
C GLU A 32 8.26 -29.60 13.92
N LEU A 33 7.94 -29.10 12.72
CA LEU A 33 7.65 -27.68 12.50
C LEU A 33 6.24 -27.32 12.98
N GLN A 34 5.26 -28.22 12.79
CA GLN A 34 3.90 -27.98 13.30
C GLN A 34 3.90 -27.77 14.82
N GLY A 35 4.67 -28.57 15.56
CA GLY A 35 4.83 -28.42 17.01
C GLY A 35 5.54 -27.14 17.44
N ARG A 36 6.34 -26.52 16.56
CA ARG A 36 7.05 -25.26 16.82
C ARG A 36 6.25 -24.00 16.47
N PHE A 37 5.08 -24.15 15.84
CA PHE A 37 4.12 -23.06 15.58
C PHE A 37 2.77 -23.31 16.28
N PRO A 38 2.74 -23.26 17.63
CA PRO A 38 1.51 -23.53 18.40
C PRO A 38 0.47 -22.41 18.27
N ILE A 39 0.91 -21.17 18.05
CA ILE A 39 0.02 -20.02 17.86
C ILE A 39 -0.26 -19.88 16.37
N ARG A 40 -1.55 -19.86 16.01
CA ARG A 40 -2.01 -19.70 14.63
C ARG A 40 -3.06 -18.60 14.59
N VAL A 41 -2.94 -17.73 13.60
CA VAL A 41 -3.88 -16.65 13.33
C VAL A 41 -4.11 -16.56 11.83
N GLU A 42 -5.36 -16.31 11.45
CA GLU A 42 -5.76 -16.09 10.07
C GLU A 42 -6.12 -14.61 9.92
N LEU A 43 -5.54 -13.96 8.92
CA LEU A 43 -5.81 -12.56 8.62
C LEU A 43 -6.91 -12.49 7.56
N GLN A 44 -7.84 -11.54 7.74
CA GLN A 44 -8.91 -11.31 6.79
C GLN A 44 -8.42 -10.47 5.61
N SER A 45 -9.01 -10.70 4.44
CA SER A 45 -8.81 -9.85 3.27
C SER A 45 -9.28 -8.43 3.55
N LEU A 46 -8.54 -7.46 3.02
CA LEU A 46 -8.86 -6.04 3.16
C LEU A 46 -10.04 -5.65 2.29
N THR A 47 -10.89 -4.80 2.84
CA THR A 47 -12.03 -4.18 2.16
C THR A 47 -11.67 -2.78 1.65
N LYS A 48 -12.58 -2.17 0.86
CA LYS A 48 -12.49 -0.76 0.47
C LYS A 48 -12.39 0.16 1.69
N ASP A 49 -13.18 -0.10 2.72
CA ASP A 49 -13.17 0.73 3.93
C ASP A 49 -11.84 0.61 4.67
N ASP A 50 -11.22 -0.57 4.66
CA ASP A 50 -9.87 -0.75 5.20
C ASP A 50 -8.82 0.02 4.39
N PHE A 51 -8.95 0.10 3.06
CA PHE A 51 -8.05 0.92 2.24
C PHE A 51 -8.18 2.41 2.55
N TYR A 52 -9.41 2.91 2.70
CA TYR A 52 -9.64 4.30 3.13
C TYR A 52 -8.97 4.56 4.49
N ARG A 53 -9.14 3.64 5.45
CA ARG A 53 -8.48 3.76 6.75
C ARG A 53 -6.96 3.69 6.64
N ILE A 54 -6.40 2.83 5.80
CA ILE A 54 -4.95 2.75 5.56
C ILE A 54 -4.40 4.07 4.99
N LEU A 55 -5.18 4.76 4.15
CA LEU A 55 -4.80 6.07 3.62
C LEU A 55 -4.91 7.20 4.66
N LYS A 56 -5.70 7.05 5.73
CA LYS A 56 -6.02 8.14 6.68
C LYS A 56 -5.42 7.96 8.07
N ASP A 57 -5.63 6.79 8.68
CA ASP A 57 -5.41 6.56 10.11
C ASP A 57 -3.94 6.33 10.49
N PRO A 58 -3.15 5.48 9.80
CA PRO A 58 -1.78 5.16 10.21
C PRO A 58 -0.92 6.41 10.40
N LYS A 59 -0.01 6.36 11.40
CA LYS A 59 0.89 7.48 11.72
C LYS A 59 1.68 7.94 10.49
N ASN A 60 2.14 6.98 9.68
CA ASN A 60 2.87 7.22 8.44
C ASN A 60 2.05 6.74 7.23
N ALA A 61 0.76 7.09 7.17
CA ALA A 61 -0.07 6.80 6.00
C ALA A 61 0.52 7.43 4.73
N LEU A 62 0.21 6.85 3.55
CA LEU A 62 0.75 7.32 2.26
C LEU A 62 0.44 8.79 2.01
N THR A 63 -0.78 9.23 2.33
CA THR A 63 -1.19 10.64 2.25
C THR A 63 -0.23 11.53 3.04
N LYS A 64 0.01 11.22 4.32
CA LYS A 64 0.92 11.95 5.21
C LYS A 64 2.36 11.95 4.70
N GLN A 65 2.81 10.85 4.10
CA GLN A 65 4.14 10.77 3.48
C GLN A 65 4.25 11.75 2.31
N TYR A 66 3.26 11.79 1.41
CA TYR A 66 3.26 12.72 0.27
C TYR A 66 3.08 14.18 0.70
N GLN A 67 2.26 14.43 1.73
CA GLN A 67 2.13 15.76 2.33
C GLN A 67 3.48 16.24 2.88
N ALA A 68 4.18 15.40 3.63
CA ALA A 68 5.50 15.72 4.16
C ALA A 68 6.56 15.88 3.05
N LEU A 69 6.48 15.08 1.98
CA LEU A 69 7.38 15.16 0.85
C LEU A 69 7.26 16.51 0.13
N LEU A 70 6.04 16.95 -0.19
CA LEU A 70 5.80 18.23 -0.85
C LEU A 70 6.03 19.43 0.08
N ALA A 71 5.78 19.27 1.38
CA ALA A 71 6.09 20.31 2.36
C ALA A 71 7.60 20.62 2.43
N ALA A 72 8.47 19.70 2.04
CA ALA A 72 9.91 19.96 1.94
C ALA A 72 10.26 21.00 0.86
N GLU A 73 9.40 21.13 -0.16
CA GLU A 73 9.49 22.13 -1.24
C GLU A 73 8.57 23.34 -0.98
N ASP A 74 8.10 23.51 0.26
CA ASP A 74 7.16 24.57 0.67
C ASP A 74 5.81 24.52 -0.09
N VAL A 75 5.38 23.31 -0.49
CA VAL A 75 4.07 23.09 -1.13
C VAL A 75 3.15 22.35 -0.16
N HIS A 76 2.00 22.95 0.15
CA HIS A 76 0.99 22.34 1.01
C HIS A 76 0.10 21.40 0.20
N LEU A 77 -0.08 20.17 0.66
CA LEU A 77 -0.96 19.18 0.03
C LEU A 77 -2.06 18.77 1.00
N GLU A 78 -3.30 18.80 0.53
CA GLU A 78 -4.46 18.31 1.28
C GLU A 78 -5.26 17.32 0.45
N PHE A 79 -5.86 16.34 1.13
CA PHE A 79 -6.77 15.38 0.53
C PHE A 79 -8.15 15.59 1.12
N GLU A 80 -9.15 15.77 0.26
CA GLU A 80 -10.54 15.69 0.67
C GLU A 80 -10.89 14.25 1.07
N ASP A 81 -11.82 14.09 2.01
CA ASP A 81 -12.20 12.78 2.52
C ASP A 81 -12.84 11.91 1.42
N GLU A 82 -13.62 12.56 0.57
CA GLU A 82 -14.24 11.99 -0.62
C GLU A 82 -13.20 11.54 -1.65
N ALA A 83 -12.07 12.24 -1.75
CA ALA A 83 -10.96 11.82 -2.61
C ALA A 83 -10.30 10.54 -2.09
N LEU A 84 -10.13 10.42 -0.76
CA LEU A 84 -9.60 9.19 -0.15
C LEU A 84 -10.55 8.01 -0.35
N LEU A 85 -11.86 8.21 -0.20
CA LEU A 85 -12.86 7.19 -0.48
C LEU A 85 -12.81 6.73 -1.94
N LYS A 86 -12.63 7.67 -2.87
CA LYS A 86 -12.52 7.38 -4.30
C LYS A 86 -11.23 6.62 -4.64
N LEU A 87 -10.11 6.97 -4.03
CA LEU A 87 -8.85 6.24 -4.16
C LEU A 87 -8.96 4.80 -3.66
N ALA A 88 -9.60 4.62 -2.51
CA ALA A 88 -9.86 3.30 -1.94
C ALA A 88 -10.76 2.45 -2.84
N ASP A 89 -11.79 3.05 -3.45
CA ASP A 89 -12.69 2.41 -4.42
C ASP A 89 -11.92 1.88 -5.63
N ILE A 90 -11.15 2.76 -6.28
CA ILE A 90 -10.35 2.43 -7.46
C ILE A 90 -9.32 1.33 -7.14
N ALA A 91 -8.67 1.40 -5.98
CA ALA A 91 -7.71 0.38 -5.58
C ALA A 91 -8.37 -0.99 -5.38
N ALA A 92 -9.59 -1.02 -4.82
CA ALA A 92 -10.36 -2.24 -4.64
C ALA A 92 -10.84 -2.81 -5.99
N GLU A 93 -11.33 -1.96 -6.89
CA GLU A 93 -11.76 -2.33 -8.25
C GLU A 93 -10.61 -2.96 -9.04
N VAL A 94 -9.45 -2.31 -9.10
CA VAL A 94 -8.28 -2.84 -9.82
C VAL A 94 -7.79 -4.17 -9.23
N ASN A 95 -7.85 -4.34 -7.90
CA ASN A 95 -7.52 -5.61 -7.27
C ASN A 95 -8.51 -6.73 -7.61
N ALA A 96 -9.78 -6.41 -7.85
CA ALA A 96 -10.79 -7.37 -8.24
C ALA A 96 -10.68 -7.77 -9.73
N GLU A 97 -10.29 -6.82 -10.59
CA GLU A 97 -10.26 -7.04 -12.03
C GLU A 97 -8.96 -7.65 -12.57
N VAL A 98 -7.81 -7.39 -11.92
CA VAL A 98 -6.49 -7.79 -12.43
C VAL A 98 -5.87 -8.87 -11.54
N GLU A 99 -5.19 -8.45 -10.47
CA GLU A 99 -4.57 -9.31 -9.49
C GLU A 99 -4.68 -8.64 -8.12
N ASN A 100 -5.16 -9.38 -7.14
CA ASN A 100 -5.30 -8.87 -5.79
C ASN A 100 -3.95 -8.91 -5.06
N ILE A 101 -3.24 -7.78 -5.09
CA ILE A 101 -1.99 -7.57 -4.34
C ILE A 101 -2.23 -6.89 -2.97
N GLY A 102 -3.50 -6.80 -2.55
CA GLY A 102 -3.92 -6.17 -1.31
C GLY A 102 -3.62 -4.67 -1.25
N ALA A 103 -3.25 -4.18 -0.06
CA ALA A 103 -2.96 -2.77 0.19
C ALA A 103 -1.78 -2.21 -0.62
N ARG A 104 -0.91 -3.07 -1.19
CA ARG A 104 0.21 -2.63 -2.03
C ARG A 104 -0.28 -1.84 -3.24
N ARG A 105 -1.49 -2.12 -3.74
CA ARG A 105 -2.13 -1.39 -4.84
C ARG A 105 -2.21 0.12 -4.58
N LEU A 106 -2.39 0.53 -3.32
CA LEU A 106 -2.47 1.95 -2.94
C LEU A 106 -1.19 2.73 -3.30
N HIS A 107 -0.02 2.10 -3.28
CA HIS A 107 1.22 2.78 -3.68
C HIS A 107 1.18 3.19 -5.15
N THR A 108 0.79 2.27 -6.03
CA THR A 108 0.77 2.54 -7.47
C THR A 108 -0.33 3.54 -7.83
N VAL A 109 -1.50 3.41 -7.18
CA VAL A 109 -2.62 4.36 -7.34
C VAL A 109 -2.20 5.77 -6.93
N MET A 110 -1.59 5.93 -5.75
CA MET A 110 -1.12 7.23 -5.25
C MET A 110 0.00 7.82 -6.11
N SER A 111 0.97 6.98 -6.51
CA SER A 111 2.07 7.43 -7.37
C SER A 111 1.55 7.95 -8.71
N ARG A 112 0.56 7.27 -9.32
CA ARG A 112 -0.03 7.70 -10.59
C ARG A 112 -0.84 8.99 -10.44
N LEU A 113 -1.60 9.12 -9.36
CA LEU A 113 -2.34 10.34 -9.05
C LEU A 113 -1.42 11.56 -8.99
N LEU A 114 -0.31 11.44 -8.26
CA LEU A 114 0.57 12.55 -7.92
C LEU A 114 1.73 12.75 -8.90
N ASN A 115 1.92 11.86 -9.88
CA ASN A 115 3.11 11.86 -10.74
C ASN A 115 3.39 13.23 -11.40
N GLU A 116 2.37 13.82 -12.03
CA GLU A 116 2.54 15.12 -12.68
C GLU A 116 2.76 16.24 -11.67
N LEU A 117 2.06 16.22 -10.52
CA LEU A 117 2.25 17.22 -9.47
C LEU A 117 3.67 17.17 -8.90
N LEU A 118 4.23 15.97 -8.75
CA LEU A 118 5.61 15.77 -8.30
C LEU A 118 6.65 16.19 -9.36
N PHE A 119 6.29 16.15 -10.64
CA PHE A 119 7.13 16.63 -11.73
C PHE A 119 7.10 18.16 -11.85
N ASP A 120 5.93 18.76 -11.62
CA ASP A 120 5.70 20.19 -11.74
C ASP A 120 6.25 20.99 -10.55
N VAL A 121 6.57 20.34 -9.42
CA VAL A 121 7.22 20.95 -8.25
C VAL A 121 8.75 20.81 -8.37
N PRO A 122 9.55 21.89 -8.26
CA PRO A 122 9.16 23.28 -7.96
C PRO A 122 9.00 24.19 -9.21
N ASP A 123 9.20 23.66 -10.41
CA ASP A 123 9.38 24.47 -11.63
C ASP A 123 8.12 25.22 -12.07
N GLN A 124 6.95 24.56 -12.01
CA GLN A 124 5.65 25.11 -12.40
C GLN A 124 4.77 25.42 -11.18
N ILE A 125 4.91 24.63 -10.12
CA ILE A 125 4.22 24.83 -8.84
C ILE A 125 5.23 25.43 -7.86
N ALA A 126 5.11 26.74 -7.65
CA ALA A 126 6.05 27.49 -6.82
C ALA A 126 5.85 27.23 -5.32
N ALA A 127 6.91 27.49 -4.55
CA ALA A 127 6.87 27.56 -3.09
C ALA A 127 5.72 28.46 -2.58
N GLY A 128 5.04 28.02 -1.52
CA GLY A 128 3.85 28.64 -0.95
C GLY A 128 2.53 28.22 -1.60
N SER A 129 2.55 27.33 -2.59
CA SER A 129 1.32 26.83 -3.22
C SER A 129 0.57 25.85 -2.32
N SER A 130 -0.76 25.84 -2.44
CA SER A 130 -1.64 24.87 -1.77
C SER A 130 -2.39 24.03 -2.81
N LEU A 131 -2.21 22.72 -2.74
CA LEU A 131 -2.82 21.73 -3.63
C LEU A 131 -3.87 20.93 -2.85
N THR A 132 -5.10 20.90 -3.36
CA THR A 132 -6.18 20.10 -2.78
C THR A 132 -6.56 18.99 -3.76
N ILE A 133 -6.45 17.74 -3.30
CA ILE A 133 -6.87 16.57 -4.06
C ILE A 133 -8.36 16.34 -3.83
N THR A 134 -9.13 16.57 -4.89
CA THR A 134 -10.59 16.40 -4.93
C THR A 134 -10.97 15.07 -5.59
N PRO A 135 -12.18 14.54 -5.36
CA PRO A 135 -12.62 13.31 -6.04
C PRO A 135 -12.66 13.46 -7.58
N ALA A 136 -12.90 14.67 -8.09
CA ALA A 136 -12.87 14.95 -9.53
C ALA A 136 -11.46 14.80 -10.11
N LEU A 137 -10.44 15.31 -9.42
CA LEU A 137 -9.05 15.16 -9.83
C LEU A 137 -8.61 13.68 -9.79
N VAL A 138 -9.05 12.93 -8.78
CA VAL A 138 -8.79 11.49 -8.69
C VAL A 138 -9.38 10.74 -9.89
N GLU A 139 -10.65 11.00 -10.22
CA GLU A 139 -11.32 10.40 -11.38
C GLU A 139 -10.60 10.75 -12.69
N GLU A 140 -10.24 12.02 -12.87
CA GLU A 140 -9.54 12.50 -14.07
C GLU A 140 -8.20 11.78 -14.27
N ARG A 141 -7.36 11.75 -13.23
CA ARG A 141 -5.99 11.21 -13.30
C ARG A 141 -5.93 9.69 -13.38
N LEU A 142 -6.94 9.00 -12.83
CA LEU A 142 -6.96 7.54 -12.74
C LEU A 142 -7.92 6.87 -13.74
N ARG A 143 -8.61 7.65 -14.57
CA ARG A 143 -9.59 7.17 -15.56
C ARG A 143 -9.06 6.02 -16.43
N ASP A 144 -7.83 6.16 -16.91
CA ASP A 144 -7.23 5.19 -17.82
C ASP A 144 -6.76 3.92 -17.12
N MET A 145 -6.53 3.99 -15.81
CA MET A 145 -6.11 2.85 -15.01
C MET A 145 -7.26 1.86 -14.82
N VAL A 146 -8.49 2.36 -14.69
CA VAL A 146 -9.71 1.55 -14.59
C VAL A 146 -10.14 1.03 -15.96
N LYS A 147 -9.95 1.82 -17.03
CA LYS A 147 -10.44 1.45 -18.38
C LYS A 147 -9.53 0.52 -19.17
N ASN A 148 -8.21 0.56 -18.98
CA ASN A 148 -7.28 -0.24 -19.78
C ASN A 148 -6.84 -1.51 -19.04
N ARG A 149 -7.50 -2.62 -19.39
CA ARG A 149 -7.25 -3.99 -18.90
C ARG A 149 -5.85 -4.52 -19.26
N ASP A 150 -5.28 -4.09 -20.39
CA ASP A 150 -3.95 -4.54 -20.85
C ASP A 150 -2.81 -3.67 -20.30
N LEU A 151 -3.03 -2.36 -20.14
CA LEU A 151 -1.98 -1.42 -19.71
C LEU A 151 -1.69 -1.54 -18.20
N SER A 152 -2.69 -1.94 -17.43
CA SER A 152 -2.59 -2.18 -15.99
C SER A 152 -1.69 -3.38 -15.65
N GLN A 153 -1.44 -4.32 -16.56
CA GLN A 153 -0.46 -5.40 -16.35
C GLN A 153 1.00 -4.98 -16.58
N TYR A 154 1.27 -3.91 -17.34
CA TYR A 154 2.63 -3.50 -17.71
C TYR A 154 3.15 -2.27 -16.94
N ILE A 155 2.25 -1.45 -16.40
CA ILE A 155 2.61 -0.22 -15.67
C ILE A 155 2.45 -0.39 -14.15
N LEU A 156 1.69 -1.39 -13.68
CA LEU A 156 1.36 -1.57 -12.25
C LEU A 156 2.16 -2.68 -11.56
#